data_AF-A0A8J6HN13-F1
#
_entry.id   AF-A0A8J6HN13-F1
#
_cell.length_a   1.000
_cell.length_b   1.000
_cell.length_c   1.000
_cell.angle_alpha   90.00
_cell.angle_beta   90.00
_cell.angle_gamma   90.00
#
_symmetry.space_group_name_H-M   'P 1'
#
loop_
_entity.id
_entity.type
_entity.pdbx_description
1 polymer ?
#
loop_
_entity_poly.entity_id
_entity_poly.type
_entity_poly.pdbx_seq_one_letter_code
_entity_poly.pdbx_strand_id
1 'polypeptide(L)'
;MNQAFAVAQSQDSEQKVKDEKFNRLKDVYVKLRNDHIQKLREKAEVDKKLAQTMKSLEDLEQSKADLDSTIVQLRGQVSKVEERFQKSSCEQNDELEALKRDKELFNMETEILKKSINDVCKERDDMVRELKGVQKQNEELRAKLEDLLGTMMHQQEEAEMARKNFDNEFNSMVAHCLESSEKILRNALDEVDNPALTALSCSPDYLRGLTKGCLMSLEYENNLVKCNDSYVVVTANEMTHRIAVFVLLGTATGNKSPDINFGESKATNETRLGQLKKIFICTFRNGGRV
;
A
#
# COMPACT_ATOMS: atom_id res chain seq x y z
N MET A 1 -140.60 -122.86 37.17
CA MET A 1 -139.47 -122.33 37.98
C MET A 1 -138.23 -122.34 37.12
N ASN A 2 -137.47 -121.28 36.85
CA ASN A 2 -137.50 -119.92 37.34
C ASN A 2 -136.82 -119.02 36.29
N GLN A 3 -137.60 -118.09 35.74
CA GLN A 3 -137.23 -116.91 34.95
C GLN A 3 -136.24 -115.96 35.66
N ALA A 4 -135.75 -116.30 36.87
CA ALA A 4 -134.86 -115.48 37.69
C ALA A 4 -133.36 -115.57 37.32
N PHE A 5 -132.94 -116.60 36.56
CA PHE A 5 -131.55 -116.70 36.05
C PHE A 5 -131.33 -115.85 34.77
N ALA A 6 -132.43 -115.37 34.16
CA ALA A 6 -132.47 -114.50 32.99
C ALA A 6 -132.09 -113.02 33.24
N VAL A 7 -131.76 -112.63 34.48
CA VAL A 7 -131.47 -111.22 34.79
C VAL A 7 -130.15 -111.04 35.52
N ALA A 8 -129.75 -111.98 36.38
CA ALA A 8 -128.48 -111.89 37.12
C ALA A 8 -127.24 -112.06 36.22
N GLN A 9 -127.27 -112.97 35.23
CA GLN A 9 -126.10 -113.24 34.38
C GLN A 9 -125.90 -112.20 33.25
N SER A 10 -126.97 -111.51 32.83
CA SER A 10 -126.88 -110.37 31.90
C SER A 10 -126.59 -109.06 32.62
N GLN A 11 -127.07 -108.86 33.85
CA GLN A 11 -126.69 -107.69 34.66
C GLN A 11 -125.24 -107.75 35.16
N ASP A 12 -124.70 -108.94 35.46
CA ASP A 12 -123.29 -109.07 35.88
C ASP A 12 -122.30 -108.87 34.70
N SER A 13 -122.73 -109.17 33.45
CA SER A 13 -121.95 -108.86 32.25
C SER A 13 -122.05 -107.38 31.84
N GLU A 14 -123.22 -106.76 31.96
CA GLU A 14 -123.37 -105.31 31.77
C GLU A 14 -122.62 -104.50 32.83
N GLN A 15 -122.60 -104.94 34.09
CA GLN A 15 -121.87 -104.28 35.17
C GLN A 15 -120.36 -104.39 34.95
N LYS A 16 -119.84 -105.56 34.52
CA LYS A 16 -118.44 -105.70 34.11
C LYS A 16 -118.06 -104.79 32.94
N VAL A 17 -118.92 -104.65 31.92
CA VAL A 17 -118.66 -103.74 30.79
C VAL A 17 -118.71 -102.27 31.21
N LYS A 18 -119.58 -101.91 32.17
CA LYS A 18 -119.64 -100.56 32.75
C LYS A 18 -118.42 -100.26 33.63
N ASP A 19 -117.97 -101.21 34.44
CA ASP A 19 -116.77 -101.09 35.27
C ASP A 19 -115.49 -101.07 34.43
N GLU A 20 -115.41 -101.85 33.34
CA GLU A 20 -114.34 -101.75 32.35
C GLU A 20 -114.34 -100.39 31.64
N LYS A 21 -115.51 -99.85 31.29
CA LYS A 21 -115.61 -98.51 30.71
C LYS A 21 -115.22 -97.42 31.72
N PHE A 22 -115.62 -97.53 32.98
CA PHE A 22 -115.25 -96.59 34.04
C PHE A 22 -113.75 -96.65 34.34
N ASN A 23 -113.16 -97.85 34.40
CA ASN A 23 -111.72 -98.04 34.55
C ASN A 23 -110.95 -97.51 33.33
N ARG A 24 -111.43 -97.74 32.11
CA ARG A 24 -110.84 -97.12 30.90
C ARG A 24 -110.92 -95.60 30.94
N LEU A 25 -112.04 -95.04 31.38
CA LEU A 25 -112.21 -93.59 31.47
C LEU A 25 -111.32 -93.00 32.58
N LYS A 26 -111.16 -93.71 33.70
CA LYS A 26 -110.24 -93.38 34.78
C LYS A 26 -108.79 -93.45 34.33
N ASP A 27 -108.41 -94.46 33.55
CA ASP A 27 -107.07 -94.59 32.96
C ASP A 27 -106.81 -93.48 31.94
N VAL A 28 -107.80 -93.15 31.10
CA VAL A 28 -107.72 -92.02 30.17
C VAL A 28 -107.59 -90.71 30.95
N TYR A 29 -108.35 -90.50 32.02
CA TYR A 29 -108.27 -89.30 32.84
C TYR A 29 -106.92 -89.19 33.59
N VAL A 30 -106.41 -90.30 34.15
CA VAL A 30 -105.09 -90.34 34.80
C VAL A 30 -103.98 -90.08 33.78
N LYS A 31 -104.07 -90.66 32.57
CA LYS A 31 -103.14 -90.34 31.47
C LYS A 31 -103.23 -88.88 31.08
N LEU A 32 -104.43 -88.33 30.88
CA LEU A 32 -104.63 -86.93 30.49
C LEU A 32 -104.13 -85.97 31.59
N ARG A 33 -104.35 -86.30 32.86
CA ARG A 33 -103.83 -85.55 34.01
C ARG A 33 -102.31 -85.61 34.08
N ASN A 34 -101.73 -86.79 33.92
CA ASN A 34 -100.28 -86.97 33.94
C ASN A 34 -99.62 -86.26 32.75
N ASP A 35 -100.20 -86.35 31.56
CA ASP A 35 -99.78 -85.60 30.37
C ASP A 35 -99.92 -84.09 30.59
N HIS A 36 -100.99 -83.63 31.24
CA HIS A 36 -101.15 -82.21 31.57
C HIS A 36 -100.10 -81.74 32.58
N ILE A 37 -99.82 -82.52 33.62
CA ILE A 37 -98.75 -82.24 34.59
C ILE A 37 -97.37 -82.24 33.90
N GLN A 38 -97.13 -83.19 33.01
CA GLN A 38 -95.91 -83.29 32.21
C GLN A 38 -95.75 -82.05 31.31
N LYS A 39 -96.81 -81.66 30.59
CA LYS A 39 -96.85 -80.45 29.77
C LYS A 39 -96.62 -79.17 30.58
N LEU A 40 -97.14 -79.09 31.80
CA LEU A 40 -96.89 -77.95 32.71
C LEU A 40 -95.42 -77.88 33.13
N ARG A 41 -94.79 -79.02 33.42
CA ARG A 41 -93.35 -79.08 33.74
C ARG A 41 -92.48 -78.72 32.55
N GLU A 42 -92.78 -79.29 31.38
CA GLU A 42 -92.11 -78.96 30.12
C GLU A 42 -92.24 -77.47 29.80
N LYS A 43 -93.44 -76.91 29.94
CA LYS A 43 -93.65 -75.46 29.77
C LYS A 43 -92.79 -74.65 30.74
N ALA A 44 -92.79 -74.99 32.03
CA ALA A 44 -91.97 -74.27 33.02
C ALA A 44 -90.46 -74.39 32.72
N GLU A 45 -90.00 -75.54 32.22
CA GLU A 45 -88.60 -75.72 31.82
C GLU A 45 -88.27 -74.92 30.55
N VAL A 46 -89.17 -74.88 29.58
CA VAL A 46 -89.05 -74.04 28.37
C VAL A 46 -89.07 -72.56 28.75
N ASP A 47 -89.95 -72.13 29.64
CA ASP A 47 -90.03 -70.74 30.12
C ASP A 47 -88.74 -70.35 30.86
N LYS A 48 -88.15 -71.26 31.65
CA LYS A 48 -86.86 -71.03 32.31
C LYS A 48 -85.71 -70.91 31.30
N LYS A 49 -85.66 -71.80 30.30
CA LYS A 49 -84.67 -71.75 29.22
C LYS A 49 -84.84 -70.47 28.40
N LEU A 50 -86.07 -70.09 28.08
CA LEU A 50 -86.38 -68.84 27.38
C LEU A 50 -85.88 -67.63 28.17
N ALA A 51 -86.17 -67.56 29.47
CA ALA A 51 -85.70 -66.48 30.34
C ALA A 51 -84.16 -66.42 30.42
N GLN A 52 -83.47 -67.57 30.50
CA GLN A 52 -82.01 -67.62 30.44
C GLN A 52 -81.46 -67.15 29.10
N THR A 53 -82.04 -67.58 27.98
CA THR A 53 -81.61 -67.16 26.65
C THR A 53 -81.86 -65.68 26.42
N MET A 54 -83.01 -65.14 26.87
CA MET A 54 -83.32 -63.70 26.79
C MET A 54 -82.31 -62.88 27.59
N LYS A 55 -81.98 -63.31 28.82
CA LYS A 55 -80.94 -62.65 29.62
C LYS A 55 -79.57 -62.70 28.94
N SER A 56 -79.18 -63.86 28.39
CA SER A 56 -77.92 -63.99 27.66
C SER A 56 -77.89 -63.14 26.38
N LEU A 57 -79.04 -62.95 25.74
CA LEU A 57 -79.19 -62.08 24.56
C LEU A 57 -79.02 -60.61 24.96
N GLU A 58 -79.64 -60.17 26.05
CA GLU A 58 -79.45 -58.81 26.60
C GLU A 58 -77.98 -58.56 26.97
N ASP A 59 -77.32 -59.49 27.65
CA ASP A 59 -75.90 -59.38 28.01
C ASP A 59 -75.00 -59.28 26.75
N LEU A 60 -75.33 -60.04 25.70
CA LEU A 60 -74.64 -59.99 24.40
C LEU A 60 -74.89 -58.68 23.65
N GLU A 61 -76.13 -58.17 23.65
CA GLU A 61 -76.47 -56.89 23.03
C GLU A 61 -75.77 -55.73 23.73
N GLN A 62 -75.70 -55.76 25.07
CA GLN A 62 -74.95 -54.77 25.84
C GLN A 62 -73.45 -54.84 25.52
N SER A 63 -72.86 -56.05 25.52
CA SER A 63 -71.45 -56.22 25.17
C SER A 63 -71.13 -55.77 23.75
N LYS A 64 -72.05 -56.00 22.80
CA LYS A 64 -71.91 -55.53 21.42
C LYS A 64 -71.93 -54.00 21.36
N ALA A 65 -72.86 -53.36 22.07
CA ALA A 65 -72.95 -51.91 22.13
C ALA A 65 -71.67 -51.28 22.72
N ASP A 66 -71.09 -51.88 23.76
CA ASP A 66 -69.84 -51.42 24.37
C ASP A 66 -68.64 -51.59 23.43
N LEU A 67 -68.57 -52.71 22.69
CA LEU A 67 -67.55 -52.94 21.66
C LEU A 67 -67.69 -51.95 20.50
N ASP A 68 -68.90 -51.71 20.00
CA ASP A 68 -69.17 -50.74 18.93
C ASP A 68 -68.75 -49.33 19.35
N SER A 69 -69.06 -48.92 20.59
CA SER A 69 -68.60 -47.66 21.18
C SER A 69 -67.07 -47.58 21.23
N THR A 70 -66.41 -48.66 21.64
CA THR A 70 -64.94 -48.74 21.71
C THR A 70 -64.31 -48.66 20.33
N ILE A 71 -64.89 -49.32 19.31
CA ILE A 71 -64.43 -49.25 17.92
C ILE A 71 -64.51 -47.82 17.39
N VAL A 72 -65.61 -47.11 17.67
CA VAL A 72 -65.77 -45.70 17.27
C VAL A 72 -64.72 -44.82 17.95
N GLN A 73 -64.47 -45.02 19.25
CA GLN A 73 -63.43 -44.27 19.98
C GLN A 73 -62.03 -44.54 19.42
N LEU A 74 -61.68 -45.80 19.18
CA LEU A 74 -60.38 -46.17 18.62
C LEU A 74 -60.19 -45.61 17.21
N ARG A 75 -61.21 -45.66 16.35
CA ARG A 75 -61.16 -45.02 15.02
C ARG A 75 -60.94 -43.51 15.13
N GLY A 76 -61.61 -42.84 16.07
CA GLY A 76 -61.40 -41.42 16.33
C GLY A 76 -59.99 -41.10 16.85
N GLN A 77 -59.39 -41.97 17.66
CA GLN A 77 -58.00 -41.81 18.11
C GLN A 77 -57.00 -42.02 16.98
N VAL A 78 -57.18 -43.07 16.16
CA VAL A 78 -56.32 -43.34 14.98
C VAL A 78 -56.34 -42.15 14.04
N SER A 79 -57.51 -41.62 13.69
CA SER A 79 -57.64 -40.44 12.83
C SER A 79 -56.92 -39.21 13.40
N LYS A 80 -57.02 -38.95 14.70
CA LYS A 80 -56.28 -37.84 15.35
C LYS A 80 -54.76 -38.04 15.35
N VAL A 81 -54.29 -39.28 15.49
CA VAL A 81 -52.86 -39.59 15.45
C VAL A 81 -52.33 -39.44 14.03
N GLU A 82 -53.07 -39.91 13.02
CA GLU A 82 -52.73 -39.74 11.60
C GLU A 82 -52.64 -38.25 11.21
N GLU A 83 -53.62 -37.43 11.61
CA GLU A 83 -53.58 -35.98 11.36
C GLU A 83 -52.35 -35.30 12.01
N ARG A 84 -52.05 -35.66 13.27
CA ARG A 84 -50.86 -35.13 13.97
C ARG A 84 -49.56 -35.57 13.31
N PHE A 85 -49.47 -36.84 12.91
CA PHE A 85 -48.31 -37.38 12.23
C PHE A 85 -48.09 -36.69 10.88
N GLN A 86 -49.16 -36.52 10.10
CA GLN A 86 -49.10 -35.85 8.82
C GLN A 86 -48.72 -34.37 8.96
N LYS A 87 -49.29 -33.66 9.92
CA LYS A 87 -48.92 -32.26 10.20
C LYS A 87 -47.45 -32.14 10.62
N SER A 88 -47.00 -32.98 11.55
CA SER A 88 -45.60 -33.00 11.99
C SER A 88 -44.65 -33.35 10.85
N SER A 89 -45.02 -34.28 9.97
CA SER A 89 -44.22 -34.63 8.79
C SER A 89 -44.14 -33.48 7.79
N CYS A 90 -45.21 -32.72 7.57
CA CYS A 90 -45.18 -31.52 6.74
C CYS A 90 -44.27 -30.45 7.34
N GLU A 91 -44.42 -30.15 8.64
CA GLU A 91 -43.57 -29.17 9.34
C GLU A 91 -42.08 -29.52 9.27
N GLN A 92 -41.74 -30.80 9.49
CA GLN A 92 -40.36 -31.27 9.37
C GLN A 92 -39.82 -31.15 7.94
N ASN A 93 -40.64 -31.40 6.92
CA ASN A 93 -40.22 -31.28 5.54
C ASN A 93 -40.00 -29.81 5.14
N ASP A 94 -40.85 -28.90 5.61
CA ASP A 94 -40.71 -27.46 5.39
C ASP A 94 -39.44 -26.91 6.06
N GLU A 95 -39.14 -27.35 7.28
CA GLU A 95 -37.90 -27.00 7.99
C GLU A 95 -36.66 -27.54 7.28
N LEU A 96 -36.71 -28.79 6.79
CA LEU A 96 -35.62 -29.40 6.02
C LEU A 96 -35.34 -28.62 4.73
N GLU A 97 -36.37 -28.22 4.00
CA GLU A 97 -36.24 -27.41 2.78
C GLU A 97 -35.73 -25.99 3.08
N ALA A 98 -36.10 -25.40 4.22
CA ALA A 98 -35.54 -24.13 4.67
C ALA A 98 -34.03 -24.25 4.98
N LEU A 99 -33.63 -25.26 5.75
CA LEU A 99 -32.23 -25.55 6.06
C LEU A 99 -31.39 -25.82 4.80
N LYS A 100 -31.94 -26.50 3.79
CA LYS A 100 -31.25 -26.71 2.51
C LYS A 100 -31.00 -25.38 1.79
N ARG A 101 -32.00 -24.51 1.72
CA ARG A 101 -31.86 -23.18 1.12
C ARG A 101 -30.81 -22.34 1.84
N ASP A 102 -30.84 -22.32 3.17
CA ASP A 102 -29.85 -21.58 3.98
C ASP A 102 -28.43 -22.13 3.78
N LYS A 103 -28.29 -23.45 3.71
CA LYS A 103 -27.00 -24.10 3.42
C LYS A 103 -26.47 -23.72 2.03
N GLU A 104 -27.32 -23.65 1.02
CA GLU A 104 -26.94 -23.25 -0.33
C GLU A 104 -26.49 -21.78 -0.37
N LEU A 105 -27.24 -20.89 0.29
CA LEU A 105 -26.87 -19.47 0.42
C LEU A 105 -25.52 -19.31 1.13
N PHE A 106 -25.34 -19.99 2.25
CA PHE A 106 -24.09 -19.93 3.02
C PHE A 106 -22.89 -20.44 2.20
N ASN A 107 -23.07 -21.52 1.44
CA ASN A 107 -22.04 -22.03 0.53
C ASN A 107 -21.70 -21.01 -0.55
N MET A 108 -22.71 -20.36 -1.14
CA MET A 108 -22.50 -19.34 -2.16
C MET A 108 -21.74 -18.13 -1.61
N GLU A 109 -22.14 -17.62 -0.45
CA GLU A 109 -21.44 -16.52 0.24
C GLU A 109 -19.99 -16.90 0.57
N THR A 110 -19.76 -18.13 1.03
CA THR A 110 -18.41 -18.64 1.32
C THR A 110 -17.53 -18.65 0.07
N GLU A 111 -18.05 -19.07 -1.08
CA GLU A 111 -17.31 -19.07 -2.34
C GLU A 111 -17.05 -17.65 -2.86
N ILE A 112 -18.01 -16.73 -2.72
CA ILE A 112 -17.82 -15.31 -3.05
C ILE A 112 -16.71 -14.72 -2.18
N LEU A 113 -16.73 -14.98 -0.88
CA LEU A 113 -15.75 -14.44 0.06
C LEU A 113 -14.35 -15.00 -0.22
N LYS A 114 -14.23 -16.31 -0.50
CA LYS A 114 -12.97 -16.93 -0.92
C LYS A 114 -12.41 -16.28 -2.19
N LYS A 115 -13.25 -16.03 -3.19
CA LYS A 115 -12.83 -15.37 -4.42
C LYS A 115 -12.35 -13.94 -4.15
N SER A 116 -13.10 -13.17 -3.37
CA SER A 116 -12.72 -11.81 -2.96
C SER A 116 -11.39 -11.77 -2.21
N ILE A 117 -11.17 -12.68 -1.27
CA ILE A 117 -9.89 -12.81 -0.55
C ILE A 117 -8.74 -13.13 -1.51
N ASN A 118 -8.97 -14.01 -2.49
CA ASN A 118 -7.94 -14.36 -3.48
C ASN A 118 -7.59 -13.17 -4.38
N ASP A 119 -8.59 -12.39 -4.81
CA ASP A 119 -8.38 -11.21 -5.65
C ASP A 119 -7.60 -10.13 -4.88
N VAL A 120 -7.98 -9.85 -3.62
CA VAL A 120 -7.24 -8.92 -2.73
C VAL A 120 -5.81 -9.42 -2.46
N CYS A 121 -5.60 -10.72 -2.29
CA CYS A 121 -4.24 -11.27 -2.13
C CYS A 121 -3.38 -11.05 -3.38
N LYS A 122 -3.94 -11.21 -4.59
CA LYS A 122 -3.22 -10.94 -5.84
C LYS A 122 -2.85 -9.47 -5.98
N GLU A 123 -3.80 -8.57 -5.73
CA GLU A 123 -3.56 -7.12 -5.77
C GLU A 123 -2.47 -6.71 -4.77
N ARG A 124 -2.51 -7.25 -3.55
CA ARG A 124 -1.44 -7.05 -2.55
C ARG A 124 -0.08 -7.52 -3.08
N ASP A 125 -0.03 -8.70 -3.70
CA ASP A 125 1.24 -9.27 -4.18
C ASP A 125 1.81 -8.51 -5.39
N ASP A 126 0.95 -7.96 -6.23
CA ASP A 126 1.33 -7.04 -7.32
C ASP A 126 1.88 -5.72 -6.75
N MET A 127 1.17 -5.10 -5.81
CA MET A 127 1.61 -3.88 -5.13
C MET A 127 2.95 -4.06 -4.39
N VAL A 128 3.15 -5.19 -3.72
CA VAL A 128 4.42 -5.51 -3.06
C VAL A 128 5.57 -5.65 -4.07
N ARG A 129 5.29 -6.19 -5.26
CA ARG A 129 6.28 -6.28 -6.34
C ARG A 129 6.66 -4.90 -6.87
N GLU A 130 5.68 -4.03 -7.10
CA GLU A 130 5.91 -2.66 -7.53
C GLU A 130 6.70 -1.86 -6.49
N LEU A 131 6.33 -1.97 -5.21
CA LEU A 131 7.04 -1.32 -4.11
C LEU A 131 8.51 -1.72 -4.06
N LYS A 132 8.82 -3.02 -4.21
CA LYS A 132 10.20 -3.52 -4.28
C LYS A 132 10.96 -2.96 -5.50
N GLY A 133 10.27 -2.84 -6.64
CA GLY A 133 10.83 -2.22 -7.85
C GLY A 133 11.23 -0.76 -7.62
N VAL A 134 10.33 0.03 -7.02
CA VAL A 134 10.58 1.44 -6.69
C VAL A 134 11.69 1.58 -5.65
N GLN A 135 11.73 0.71 -4.63
CA GLN A 135 12.81 0.71 -3.63
C GLN A 135 14.18 0.52 -4.28
N LYS A 136 14.30 -0.46 -5.18
CA LYS A 136 15.54 -0.71 -5.91
C LYS A 136 15.97 0.48 -6.77
N GLN A 137 15.03 1.10 -7.49
CA GLN A 137 15.32 2.31 -8.29
C GLN A 137 15.80 3.47 -7.41
N ASN A 138 15.22 3.63 -6.22
CA ASN A 138 15.61 4.68 -5.28
C ASN A 138 17.03 4.45 -4.73
N GLU A 139 17.39 3.20 -4.43
CA GLU A 139 18.76 2.82 -4.04
C GLU A 139 19.76 3.11 -5.17
N GLU A 140 19.43 2.74 -6.42
CA GLU A 140 20.27 3.02 -7.59
C GLU A 140 20.46 4.53 -7.83
N LEU A 141 19.41 5.33 -7.66
CA LEU A 141 19.50 6.79 -7.79
C LEU A 141 20.33 7.42 -6.67
N ARG A 142 20.21 6.93 -5.43
CA ARG A 142 21.05 7.39 -4.31
C ARG A 142 22.53 7.11 -4.55
N ALA A 143 22.87 5.91 -5.01
CA ALA A 143 24.25 5.57 -5.34
C ALA A 143 24.82 6.48 -6.45
N LYS A 144 24.02 6.79 -7.49
CA LYS A 144 24.42 7.73 -8.55
C LYS A 144 24.60 9.15 -8.03
N LEU A 145 23.74 9.60 -7.10
CA LEU A 145 23.88 10.93 -6.49
C LEU A 145 25.16 11.03 -5.65
N GLU A 146 25.50 10.00 -4.88
CA GLU A 146 26.74 9.96 -4.11
C GLU A 146 27.98 10.00 -5.01
N ASP A 147 27.98 9.25 -6.12
CA ASP A 147 29.07 9.26 -7.11
C ASP A 147 29.22 10.62 -7.81
N LEU A 148 28.10 11.23 -8.21
CA LEU A 148 28.09 12.58 -8.80
C LEU A 148 28.56 13.66 -7.82
N LEU A 149 28.19 13.56 -6.55
CA LEU A 149 28.69 14.49 -5.52
C LEU A 149 30.19 14.33 -5.32
N GLY A 150 30.69 13.09 -5.27
CA GLY A 150 32.12 12.81 -5.16
C GLY A 150 32.93 13.36 -6.34
N THR A 151 32.46 13.14 -7.57
CA THR A 151 33.10 13.68 -8.77
C THR A 151 33.06 15.21 -8.84
N MET A 152 31.95 15.84 -8.43
CA MET A 152 31.82 17.29 -8.37
C MET A 152 32.80 17.90 -7.35
N MET A 153 32.92 17.31 -6.16
CA MET A 153 33.89 17.77 -5.15
C MET A 153 35.32 17.69 -5.67
N HIS A 154 35.68 16.57 -6.29
CA HIS A 154 37.01 16.40 -6.87
C HIS A 154 37.31 17.42 -7.97
N GLN A 155 36.37 17.65 -8.89
CA GLN A 155 36.51 18.66 -9.96
C GLN A 155 36.62 20.08 -9.40
N GLN A 156 35.90 20.39 -8.32
CA GLN A 156 36.00 21.69 -7.66
C GLN A 156 37.38 21.89 -7.03
N GLU A 157 37.91 20.88 -6.34
CA GLU A 157 39.27 20.91 -5.78
C GLU A 157 40.33 21.07 -6.87
N GLU A 158 40.21 20.33 -7.98
CA GLU A 158 41.11 20.46 -9.13
C GLU A 158 41.05 21.86 -9.75
N ALA A 159 39.86 22.43 -9.93
CA ALA A 159 39.68 23.78 -10.46
C ALA A 159 40.26 24.86 -9.54
N GLU A 160 40.10 24.71 -8.22
CA GLU A 160 40.69 25.62 -7.24
C GLU A 160 42.21 25.54 -7.21
N MET A 161 42.77 24.34 -7.29
CA MET A 161 44.22 24.14 -7.41
C MET A 161 44.77 24.73 -8.71
N ALA A 162 44.10 24.48 -9.84
CA ALA A 162 44.48 25.04 -11.14
C ALA A 162 44.44 26.57 -11.12
N ARG A 163 43.42 27.18 -10.50
CA ARG A 163 43.32 28.64 -10.37
C ARG A 163 44.45 29.21 -9.52
N LYS A 164 44.74 28.61 -8.37
CA LYS A 164 45.86 29.04 -7.50
C LYS A 164 47.21 28.92 -8.22
N ASN A 165 47.43 27.82 -8.95
CA ASN A 165 48.65 27.62 -9.71
C ASN A 165 48.79 28.67 -10.82
N PHE A 166 47.72 28.94 -11.57
CA PHE A 166 47.71 29.98 -12.59
C PHE A 166 47.97 31.37 -12.00
N ASP A 167 47.32 31.73 -10.89
CA ASP A 167 47.53 33.02 -10.22
C ASP A 167 48.99 33.16 -9.74
N ASN A 168 49.59 32.10 -9.22
CA ASN A 168 50.99 32.10 -8.78
C ASN A 168 51.96 32.29 -9.96
N GLU A 169 51.77 31.53 -11.05
CA GLU A 169 52.59 31.65 -12.27
C GLU A 169 52.47 33.05 -12.88
N PHE A 170 51.24 33.59 -12.94
CA PHE A 170 50.97 34.91 -13.48
C PHE A 170 51.59 36.02 -12.62
N ASN A 171 51.44 35.96 -11.30
CA ASN A 171 52.09 36.91 -10.38
C ASN A 171 53.62 36.86 -10.51
N SER A 172 54.19 35.65 -10.67
CA SER A 172 55.63 35.47 -10.90
C SER A 172 56.07 36.13 -12.21
N MET A 173 55.28 36.01 -13.28
CA MET A 173 55.57 36.64 -14.57
C MET A 173 55.56 38.16 -14.50
N VAL A 174 54.55 38.75 -13.84
CA VAL A 174 54.46 40.20 -13.63
C VAL A 174 55.67 40.69 -12.82
N ALA A 175 56.04 39.98 -11.75
CA ALA A 175 57.19 40.32 -10.93
C ALA A 175 58.50 40.29 -11.76
N HIS A 176 58.72 39.27 -12.59
CA HIS A 176 59.88 39.20 -13.48
C HIS A 176 59.91 40.33 -14.51
N CYS A 177 58.76 40.74 -15.05
CA CYS A 177 58.69 41.87 -15.97
C CYS A 177 59.10 43.18 -15.31
N LEU A 178 58.60 43.44 -14.10
CA LEU A 178 58.97 44.63 -13.33
C LEU A 178 60.44 44.61 -12.92
N GLU A 179 60.98 43.46 -12.55
CA GLU A 179 62.40 43.29 -12.26
C GLU A 179 63.28 43.57 -13.49
N SER A 180 62.86 43.06 -14.66
CA SER A 180 63.53 43.34 -15.93
C SER A 180 63.51 44.84 -16.26
N SER A 181 62.35 45.48 -16.09
CA SER A 181 62.19 46.92 -16.26
C SER A 181 63.13 47.72 -15.35
N GLU A 182 63.22 47.34 -14.07
CA GLU A 182 64.13 47.97 -13.11
C GLU A 182 65.61 47.80 -13.51
N LYS A 183 65.99 46.61 -14.01
CA LYS A 183 67.35 46.33 -14.49
C LYS A 183 67.70 47.20 -15.70
N ILE A 184 66.79 47.36 -16.65
CA ILE A 184 67.01 48.23 -17.83
C ILE A 184 67.25 49.67 -17.40
N LEU A 185 66.41 50.22 -16.51
CA LEU A 185 66.61 51.58 -16.01
C LEU A 185 67.92 51.74 -15.24
N ARG A 186 68.29 50.75 -14.44
CA ARG A 186 69.56 50.75 -13.70
C ARG A 186 70.74 50.78 -14.66
N ASN A 187 70.75 49.91 -15.67
CA ASN A 187 71.82 49.89 -16.66
C ASN A 187 71.89 51.22 -17.42
N ALA A 188 70.75 51.80 -17.80
CA ALA A 188 70.73 53.10 -18.47
C ALA A 188 71.29 54.24 -17.60
N LEU A 189 71.05 54.20 -16.28
CA LEU A 189 71.65 55.13 -15.32
C LEU A 189 73.14 54.90 -15.16
N ASP A 190 73.59 53.65 -15.03
CA ASP A 190 75.00 53.31 -14.89
C ASP A 190 75.80 53.69 -16.16
N GLU A 191 75.19 53.58 -17.34
CA GLU A 191 75.80 54.00 -18.61
C GLU A 191 75.99 55.52 -18.71
N VAL A 192 75.17 56.36 -18.06
CA VAL A 192 75.38 57.83 -18.04
C VAL A 192 76.76 58.20 -17.50
N ASP A 193 77.24 57.44 -16.51
CA ASP A 193 78.54 57.63 -15.88
C ASP A 193 79.69 57.00 -16.71
N ASN A 194 79.39 56.31 -17.82
CA ASN A 194 80.39 55.69 -18.68
C ASN A 194 81.11 56.76 -19.52
N PRO A 195 82.45 56.95 -19.36
CA PRO A 195 83.20 57.95 -20.11
C PRO A 195 83.19 57.72 -21.64
N ALA A 196 82.84 56.50 -22.09
CA ALA A 196 82.64 56.23 -23.51
C ALA A 196 81.44 57.00 -24.10
N LEU A 197 80.43 57.35 -23.30
CA LEU A 197 79.27 58.14 -23.74
C LEU A 197 79.61 59.61 -23.99
N THR A 198 80.74 60.13 -23.54
CA THR A 198 81.16 61.52 -23.81
C THR A 198 81.30 61.81 -25.31
N ALA A 199 81.60 60.78 -26.12
CA ALA A 199 81.66 60.89 -27.57
C ALA A 199 80.27 60.88 -28.25
N LEU A 200 79.22 60.45 -27.54
CA LEU A 200 77.86 60.44 -28.06
C LEU A 200 77.28 61.85 -28.01
N SER A 201 76.60 62.22 -29.09
CA SER A 201 76.14 63.58 -29.28
C SER A 201 74.72 63.59 -29.85
N CYS A 202 73.81 64.35 -29.23
CA CYS A 202 72.40 64.43 -29.62
C CYS A 202 71.94 65.88 -29.79
N SER A 203 71.12 66.18 -30.79
CA SER A 203 70.61 67.54 -30.98
C SER A 203 69.56 67.91 -29.91
N PRO A 204 69.59 69.14 -29.36
CA PRO A 204 68.58 69.58 -28.40
C PRO A 204 67.14 69.47 -28.90
N ASP A 205 66.93 69.68 -30.20
CA ASP A 205 65.60 69.58 -30.83
C ASP A 205 65.08 68.14 -30.87
N TYR A 206 65.97 67.16 -31.06
CA TYR A 206 65.57 65.75 -31.01
C TYR A 206 65.16 65.33 -29.60
N LEU A 207 65.96 65.70 -28.59
CA LEU A 207 65.62 65.43 -27.19
C LEU A 207 64.29 66.10 -26.79
N ARG A 208 64.07 67.35 -27.21
CA ARG A 208 62.80 68.05 -26.98
C ARG A 208 61.61 67.32 -27.62
N GLY A 209 61.80 66.72 -28.79
CA GLY A 209 60.79 65.87 -29.43
C GLY A 209 60.41 64.64 -28.60
N LEU A 210 61.36 64.07 -27.86
CA LEU A 210 61.14 62.91 -26.99
C LEU A 210 60.46 63.27 -25.66
N THR A 211 60.59 64.51 -25.19
CA THR A 211 60.00 64.97 -23.92
C THR A 211 58.50 64.76 -23.88
N LYS A 212 57.77 65.03 -24.97
CA LYS A 212 56.32 64.81 -25.04
C LYS A 212 55.96 63.34 -24.83
N GLY A 213 56.69 62.42 -25.48
CA GLY A 213 56.46 60.99 -25.34
C GLY A 213 56.73 60.50 -23.91
N CYS A 214 57.77 61.02 -23.26
CA CYS A 214 58.09 60.69 -21.87
C CYS A 214 57.02 61.22 -20.92
N LEU A 215 56.60 62.49 -21.06
CA LEU A 215 55.55 63.09 -20.24
C LEU A 215 54.20 62.38 -20.40
N MET A 216 53.81 62.03 -21.63
CA MET A 216 52.59 61.25 -21.86
C MET A 216 52.69 59.91 -21.13
N SER A 217 53.82 59.19 -21.25
CA SER A 217 54.01 57.93 -20.52
C SER A 217 53.99 58.13 -19.00
N LEU A 218 54.38 59.29 -18.47
CA LEU A 218 54.37 59.63 -17.04
C LEU A 218 52.99 60.06 -16.52
N GLU A 219 52.14 60.68 -17.32
CA GLU A 219 50.76 61.07 -16.92
C GLU A 219 49.89 59.84 -16.59
N TYR A 220 50.24 58.66 -17.12
CA TYR A 220 49.55 57.40 -16.83
C TYR A 220 49.77 56.88 -15.40
N GLU A 221 50.75 57.41 -14.66
CA GLU A 221 51.00 57.05 -13.24
C GLU A 221 49.80 57.33 -12.33
N ASN A 222 48.97 58.32 -12.67
CA ASN A 222 47.80 58.68 -11.87
C ASN A 222 46.60 57.73 -12.04
N ASN A 223 46.59 56.89 -13.09
CA ASN A 223 45.50 55.95 -13.38
C ASN A 223 45.85 54.49 -13.07
N LEU A 224 47.11 54.19 -12.73
CA LEU A 224 47.64 52.84 -12.54
C LEU A 224 47.12 52.11 -11.29
N VAL A 225 46.52 52.81 -10.32
CA VAL A 225 45.94 52.24 -9.10
C VAL A 225 44.68 51.38 -9.37
N LYS A 226 44.12 51.41 -10.59
CA LYS A 226 42.88 50.70 -10.95
C LYS A 226 43.00 49.68 -12.09
N CYS A 227 44.22 49.37 -12.53
CA CYS A 227 44.40 48.67 -13.80
C CYS A 227 44.77 47.19 -13.64
N ASN A 228 44.32 46.38 -14.60
CA ASN A 228 44.65 44.95 -14.72
C ASN A 228 46.17 44.74 -14.81
N ASP A 229 46.66 43.63 -14.27
CA ASP A 229 48.09 43.27 -14.28
C ASP A 229 48.73 43.25 -15.68
N SER A 230 47.96 42.90 -16.73
CA SER A 230 48.41 43.00 -18.13
C SER A 230 48.74 44.44 -18.55
N TYR A 231 47.93 45.40 -18.09
CA TYR A 231 48.17 46.81 -18.36
C TYR A 231 49.39 47.34 -17.60
N VAL A 232 49.63 46.84 -16.39
CA VAL A 232 50.83 47.15 -15.60
C VAL A 232 52.10 46.72 -16.35
N VAL A 233 52.12 45.50 -16.89
CA VAL A 233 53.24 44.95 -17.67
C VAL A 233 53.56 45.80 -18.89
N VAL A 234 52.54 46.13 -19.71
CA VAL A 234 52.73 46.93 -20.93
C VAL A 234 53.24 48.33 -20.59
N THR A 235 52.62 48.97 -19.60
CA THR A 235 52.94 50.34 -19.21
C THR A 235 54.34 50.44 -18.60
N ALA A 236 54.71 49.49 -17.73
CA ALA A 236 56.04 49.46 -17.11
C ALA A 236 57.15 49.32 -18.17
N ASN A 237 56.96 48.46 -19.17
CA ASN A 237 57.91 48.28 -20.26
C ASN A 237 58.03 49.54 -21.14
N GLU A 238 56.90 50.15 -21.51
CA GLU A 238 56.89 51.36 -22.34
C GLU A 238 57.55 52.56 -21.63
N MET A 239 57.20 52.78 -20.35
CA MET A 239 57.81 53.80 -19.51
C MET A 239 59.31 53.57 -19.39
N THR A 240 59.72 52.35 -19.06
CA THR A 240 61.13 51.97 -18.89
C THR A 240 61.95 52.29 -20.12
N HIS A 241 61.48 51.85 -21.30
CA HIS A 241 62.20 52.09 -22.55
C HIS A 241 62.32 53.58 -22.86
N ARG A 242 61.22 54.35 -22.76
CA ARG A 242 61.22 55.79 -23.06
C ARG A 242 62.12 56.57 -22.11
N ILE A 243 62.08 56.26 -20.81
CA ILE A 243 62.89 56.93 -19.80
C ILE A 243 64.37 56.57 -19.96
N ALA A 244 64.71 55.29 -20.16
CA ALA A 244 66.09 54.86 -20.39
C ALA A 244 66.72 55.60 -21.59
N VAL A 245 66.00 55.67 -22.71
CA VAL A 245 66.45 56.40 -23.91
C VAL A 245 66.58 57.89 -23.64
N PHE A 246 65.62 58.48 -22.92
CA PHE A 246 65.65 59.91 -22.59
C PHE A 246 66.84 60.30 -21.71
N VAL A 247 67.18 59.47 -20.72
CA VAL A 247 68.32 59.67 -19.81
C VAL A 247 69.65 59.64 -20.58
N LEU A 248 69.84 58.64 -21.45
CA LEU A 248 71.06 58.50 -22.25
C LEU A 248 71.24 59.64 -23.26
N LEU A 249 70.16 60.00 -23.97
CA LEU A 249 70.20 61.07 -24.97
C LEU A 249 70.30 62.45 -24.34
N GLY A 250 69.75 62.61 -23.14
CA GLY A 250 69.90 63.81 -22.33
C GLY A 250 71.37 64.14 -22.07
N THR A 251 72.11 63.14 -21.57
CA THR A 251 73.57 63.19 -21.38
C THR A 251 74.30 63.48 -22.69
N ALA A 252 73.96 62.78 -23.77
CA ALA A 252 74.55 63.02 -25.09
C ALA A 252 74.26 64.43 -25.64
N THR A 253 73.14 65.05 -25.28
CA THR A 253 72.86 66.46 -25.61
C THR A 253 73.65 67.40 -24.71
N GLY A 254 73.87 67.05 -23.43
CA GLY A 254 74.75 67.77 -22.51
C GLY A 254 76.17 67.89 -23.06
N ASN A 255 76.70 66.83 -23.67
CA ASN A 255 78.03 66.83 -24.32
C ASN A 255 78.19 67.84 -25.47
N LYS A 256 77.09 68.26 -26.12
CA LYS A 256 77.11 69.31 -27.17
C LYS A 256 76.99 70.72 -26.62
N SER A 257 76.82 70.88 -25.31
CA SER A 257 76.65 72.21 -24.70
C SER A 257 77.96 73.00 -24.78
N PRO A 258 77.94 74.24 -25.30
CA PRO A 258 79.10 75.12 -25.26
C PRO A 258 79.43 75.60 -23.83
N ASP A 259 78.48 75.47 -22.91
CA ASP A 259 78.64 75.71 -21.48
C ASP A 259 78.68 74.36 -20.74
N ILE A 260 79.84 74.02 -20.19
CA ILE A 260 80.09 72.76 -19.48
C ILE A 260 79.19 72.67 -18.24
N ASN A 261 79.01 73.77 -17.49
CA ASN A 261 78.17 73.77 -16.29
C ASN A 261 76.70 73.53 -16.63
N PHE A 262 76.24 74.05 -17.78
CA PHE A 262 74.90 73.79 -18.28
C PHE A 262 74.73 72.33 -18.74
N GLY A 263 75.74 71.77 -19.39
CA GLY A 263 75.76 70.37 -19.81
C GLY A 263 75.70 69.40 -18.63
N GLU A 264 76.52 69.61 -17.60
CA GLU A 264 76.56 68.80 -16.38
C GLU A 264 75.28 68.93 -15.54
N SER A 265 74.74 70.14 -15.41
CA SER A 265 73.46 70.39 -14.72
C SER A 265 72.30 69.67 -15.40
N LYS A 266 72.29 69.63 -16.73
CA LYS A 266 71.28 68.94 -17.52
C LYS A 266 71.36 67.42 -17.36
N ALA A 267 72.56 66.83 -17.47
CA ALA A 267 72.78 65.41 -17.24
C ALA A 267 72.39 64.99 -15.80
N THR A 268 72.67 65.85 -14.81
CA THR A 268 72.27 65.63 -13.42
C THR A 268 70.75 65.61 -13.25
N ASN A 269 70.01 66.50 -13.92
CA ASN A 269 68.55 66.55 -13.85
C ASN A 269 67.89 65.35 -14.54
N GLU A 270 68.45 64.88 -15.64
CA GLU A 270 67.96 63.70 -16.37
C GLU A 270 68.25 62.41 -15.60
N THR A 271 69.42 62.31 -14.94
CA THR A 271 69.76 61.22 -14.01
C THR A 271 68.81 61.18 -12.81
N ARG A 272 68.46 62.34 -12.23
CA ARG A 272 67.46 62.44 -11.15
C ARG A 272 66.08 61.94 -11.58
N LEU A 273 65.67 62.23 -12.82
CA LEU A 273 64.41 61.74 -13.37
C LEU A 273 64.41 60.20 -13.48
N GLY A 274 65.51 59.60 -13.96
CA GLY A 274 65.64 58.13 -14.02
C GLY A 274 65.66 57.48 -12.63
N GLN A 275 66.33 58.09 -11.64
CA GLN A 275 66.37 57.59 -10.26
C GLN A 275 64.99 57.62 -9.59
N LEU A 276 64.22 58.70 -9.74
CA LEU A 276 62.86 58.80 -9.22
C LEU A 276 61.94 57.72 -9.80
N LYS A 277 62.15 57.33 -11.06
CA LYS A 277 61.30 56.33 -11.74
C LYS A 277 61.71 54.90 -11.45
N LYS A 278 62.99 54.65 -11.19
CA LYS A 278 63.43 53.40 -10.57
C LYS A 278 62.75 53.18 -9.22
N ILE A 279 62.67 54.23 -8.38
CA ILE A 279 61.98 54.17 -7.08
C ILE A 279 60.48 53.89 -7.28
N PHE A 280 59.84 54.52 -8.26
CA PHE A 280 58.44 54.24 -8.61
C PHE A 280 58.23 52.76 -8.96
N ILE A 281 58.98 52.19 -9.92
CA ILE A 281 58.87 50.76 -10.30
C ILE A 281 59.17 49.82 -9.12
N CYS A 282 60.14 50.15 -8.25
CA CYS A 282 60.41 49.39 -7.02
C CYS A 282 59.24 49.44 -6.03
N THR A 283 58.50 50.55 -5.99
CA THR A 283 57.35 50.73 -5.09
C THR A 283 56.16 49.90 -5.57
N PHE A 284 55.96 49.75 -6.89
CA PHE A 284 54.97 48.83 -7.45
C PHE A 284 55.26 47.37 -7.10
N ARG A 285 56.54 46.96 -7.14
CA ARG A 285 56.95 45.59 -6.78
C ARG A 285 56.63 45.25 -5.31
N ASN A 286 56.75 46.21 -4.40
CA ASN A 286 56.70 45.95 -2.96
C ASN A 286 55.31 46.14 -2.31
N GLY A 287 54.30 46.61 -3.03
CA GLY A 287 53.00 46.86 -2.38
C GLY A 287 51.92 47.57 -3.18
N GLY A 288 51.94 47.51 -4.52
CA GLY A 288 50.87 48.06 -5.35
C GLY A 288 49.55 47.27 -5.35
N ARG A 289 49.16 46.67 -4.21
CA ARG A 289 47.79 46.20 -3.94
C ARG A 289 47.30 46.90 -2.67
N VAL A 290 46.74 48.09 -2.84
CA VAL A 290 45.72 48.64 -1.93
C VAL A 290 44.38 48.44 -2.60
#